data_AF-A0A1C3JKI2-F1
#
_entry.id   AF-A0A1C3JKI2-F1
#
_cell.length_a   1.000
_cell.length_b   1.000
_cell.length_c   1.000
_cell.angle_alpha   90.00
_cell.angle_beta   90.00
_cell.angle_gamma   90.00
#
_symmetry.space_group_name_H-M   'P 1'
#
loop_
_entity.id
_entity.type
_entity.pdbx_description
1 polymer ?
#
loop_
_entity_poly.entity_id
_entity_poly.type
_entity_poly.pdbx_seq_one_letter_code
_entity_poly.pdbx_strand_id
1 'polypeptide(L)'
;MKVYISPRRQAKIKVFLKAIDSILSGNPKQKSKMDTLSLNNKNVEIESGQFLKHFPEVKSFIKAKKADSTVAWADNGVFVSPENGRVITKSELESTDKVLENERLEEERDNARMAATMYKQQADTLSKTLEKKLGEHHEMFFVLLDNIPDAKKERIIKKFEDNVRPINAGFKEV
;
A
#
# COMPACT_ATOMS: atom_id res chain seq x y z
N MET A 1 -35.38 15.38 -4.84
CA MET A 1 -36.18 14.31 -4.20
C MET A 1 -35.82 14.24 -2.72
N LYS A 2 -36.78 14.33 -1.80
CA LYS A 2 -36.52 14.07 -0.37
C LYS A 2 -36.42 12.55 -0.18
N VAL A 3 -35.26 12.05 0.23
CA VAL A 3 -35.09 10.63 0.56
C VAL A 3 -35.84 10.39 1.87
N TYR A 4 -36.91 9.59 1.81
CA TYR A 4 -37.64 9.22 3.02
C TYR A 4 -36.85 8.17 3.79
N ILE A 5 -36.46 8.49 5.02
CA ILE A 5 -35.77 7.58 5.94
C ILE A 5 -36.80 7.13 6.97
N SER A 6 -36.98 5.81 7.11
CA SER A 6 -37.95 5.27 8.06
C SER A 6 -37.56 5.63 9.51
N PRO A 7 -38.51 5.82 10.44
CA PRO A 7 -38.23 6.20 11.82
C PRO A 7 -37.26 5.24 12.54
N ARG A 8 -37.38 3.93 12.29
CA ARG A 8 -36.45 2.92 12.83
C ARG A 8 -35.02 3.11 12.31
N ARG A 9 -34.85 3.48 11.04
CA ARG A 9 -33.54 3.75 10.44
C ARG A 9 -32.96 5.07 10.96
N GLN A 10 -33.78 6.12 11.10
CA GLN A 10 -33.38 7.39 11.71
C GLN A 10 -32.88 7.21 13.15
N ALA A 11 -33.56 6.37 13.95
CA ALA A 11 -33.12 6.08 15.31
C ALA A 11 -31.71 5.46 15.35
N LYS A 12 -31.41 4.53 14.43
CA LYS A 12 -30.07 3.92 14.31
C LYS A 12 -29.03 4.92 13.79
N ILE A 13 -29.38 5.76 12.82
CA ILE A 13 -28.51 6.84 12.32
C ILE A 13 -28.13 7.79 13.46
N LYS A 14 -29.08 8.19 14.32
CA LYS A 14 -28.80 9.03 15.49
C LYS A 14 -27.77 8.41 16.44
N VAL A 15 -27.70 7.08 16.55
CA VAL A 15 -26.66 6.41 17.34
C VAL A 15 -25.29 6.59 16.70
N PHE A 16 -25.18 6.44 15.38
CA PHE A 16 -23.93 6.69 14.67
C PHE A 16 -23.49 8.15 14.74
N LEU A 17 -24.43 9.10 14.61
CA LEU A 17 -24.12 10.54 14.73
C LEU A 17 -23.54 10.88 16.10
N LYS A 18 -24.14 10.36 17.19
CA LYS A 18 -23.60 10.54 18.54
C LYS A 18 -22.20 9.95 18.69
N ALA A 19 -21.92 8.81 18.06
CA ALA A 19 -20.58 8.21 18.06
C ALA A 19 -19.56 9.07 17.31
N ILE A 20 -19.94 9.63 16.16
CA ILE A 20 -19.12 10.56 15.38
C ILE A 20 -18.80 11.82 16.19
N ASP A 21 -19.81 12.45 16.81
CA ASP A 21 -19.62 13.65 17.63
C ASP A 21 -18.74 13.36 18.87
N SER A 22 -18.95 12.20 19.50
CA SER A 22 -18.14 11.75 20.65
C SER A 22 -16.67 11.56 20.27
N ILE A 23 -16.38 10.95 19.12
CA ILE A 23 -15.02 10.81 18.58
C ILE A 23 -14.39 12.18 18.28
N LEU A 24 -15.13 13.08 17.62
CA LEU A 24 -14.64 14.41 17.26
C LEU A 24 -14.39 15.32 18.47
N SER A 25 -15.20 15.17 19.51
CA SER A 25 -15.07 15.92 20.77
C SER A 25 -13.94 15.40 21.69
N GLY A 26 -13.25 14.33 21.31
CA GLY A 26 -12.21 13.70 22.14
C GLY A 26 -12.75 13.00 23.39
N ASN A 27 -14.07 12.76 23.48
CA ASN A 27 -14.72 12.10 24.62
C ASN A 27 -15.39 10.77 24.21
N PRO A 28 -14.66 9.77 23.69
CA PRO A 28 -15.21 8.46 23.39
C PRO A 28 -15.68 7.74 24.66
N LYS A 29 -16.79 6.98 24.59
CA LYS A 29 -17.30 6.21 25.73
C LYS A 29 -16.32 5.12 26.16
N GLN A 30 -15.55 4.57 25.22
CA GLN A 30 -14.53 3.57 25.53
C GLN A 30 -13.22 4.24 26.00
N LYS A 31 -13.21 4.66 27.28
CA LYS A 31 -12.06 5.28 27.96
C LYS A 31 -10.76 4.45 27.98
N SER A 32 -10.80 3.16 27.63
CA SER A 32 -9.66 2.25 27.79
C SER A 32 -8.63 2.30 26.66
N LYS A 33 -8.88 3.02 25.54
CA LYS A 33 -7.93 3.16 24.42
C LYS A 33 -7.88 4.58 23.85
N MET A 34 -7.09 5.42 24.54
CA MET A 34 -6.35 6.61 24.07
C MET A 34 -7.08 7.88 23.58
N ASP A 35 -6.41 9.00 23.88
CA ASP A 35 -6.80 10.42 23.77
C ASP A 35 -7.15 10.97 22.38
N THR A 36 -7.07 10.22 21.28
CA THR A 36 -7.46 10.74 19.96
C THR A 36 -7.85 9.62 18.99
N LEU A 37 -9.04 9.04 19.16
CA LEU A 37 -9.60 8.18 18.11
C LEU A 37 -9.77 9.00 16.83
N SER A 38 -9.13 8.58 15.74
CA SER A 38 -9.34 9.21 14.45
C SER A 38 -10.74 8.89 13.91
N LEU A 39 -11.38 9.87 13.26
CA LEU A 39 -12.69 9.64 12.65
C LEU A 39 -12.54 8.70 11.44
N ASN A 40 -12.97 7.45 11.59
CA ASN A 40 -13.02 6.44 10.54
C ASN A 40 -14.16 5.44 10.78
N ASN A 41 -14.52 4.66 9.75
CA ASN A 41 -15.63 3.71 9.82
C ASN A 41 -15.51 2.72 10.99
N LYS A 42 -14.31 2.17 11.22
CA LYS A 42 -14.07 1.17 12.25
C LYS A 42 -14.29 1.73 13.65
N ASN A 43 -13.77 2.93 13.92
CA ASN A 43 -13.93 3.60 15.21
C ASN A 43 -15.39 3.99 15.48
N VAL A 44 -16.11 4.42 14.45
CA VAL A 44 -17.55 4.71 14.56
C VAL A 44 -18.36 3.45 14.82
N GLU A 45 -18.04 2.31 14.17
CA GLU A 45 -18.69 1.03 14.45
C GLU A 45 -18.43 0.55 15.89
N ILE A 46 -17.20 0.70 16.38
CA ILE A 46 -16.82 0.36 17.76
C ILE A 46 -17.59 1.23 18.76
N GLU A 47 -17.59 2.55 18.57
CA GLU A 47 -18.20 3.51 19.50
C GLU A 47 -19.74 3.45 19.48
N SER A 48 -20.34 3.18 18.32
CA SER A 48 -21.80 3.01 18.17
C SER A 48 -22.30 1.62 18.58
N GLY A 49 -21.41 0.61 18.66
CA GLY A 49 -21.77 -0.79 18.87
C GLY A 49 -22.60 -1.40 17.73
N GLN A 50 -22.57 -0.80 16.53
CA GLN A 50 -23.36 -1.23 15.37
C GLN A 50 -22.51 -1.25 14.09
N PHE A 51 -22.84 -2.14 13.15
CA PHE A 51 -22.16 -2.23 11.87
C PHE A 51 -22.72 -1.21 10.86
N LEU A 52 -21.83 -0.47 10.18
CA LEU A 52 -22.16 0.49 9.13
C LEU A 52 -22.51 -0.18 7.79
N LYS A 53 -22.41 -1.51 7.67
CA LYS A 53 -22.69 -2.27 6.43
C LYS A 53 -24.03 -1.88 5.78
N HIS A 54 -25.05 -1.62 6.59
CA HIS A 54 -26.40 -1.30 6.12
C HIS A 54 -26.71 0.21 6.06
N PHE A 55 -25.71 1.06 6.31
CA PHE A 55 -25.85 2.52 6.40
C PHE A 55 -24.81 3.21 5.50
N PRO A 56 -24.89 3.04 4.17
CA PRO A 56 -23.98 3.70 3.22
C PRO A 56 -24.00 5.23 3.36
N GLU A 57 -25.15 5.81 3.71
CA GLU A 57 -25.29 7.24 3.96
C GLU A 57 -24.40 7.73 5.12
N VAL A 58 -24.26 6.93 6.18
CA VAL A 58 -23.41 7.25 7.33
C VAL A 58 -21.93 7.14 6.96
N LYS A 59 -21.56 6.17 6.13
CA LYS A 59 -20.18 6.06 5.61
C LYS A 59 -19.80 7.28 4.77
N SER A 60 -20.70 7.75 3.91
CA SER A 60 -20.50 8.97 3.13
C SER A 60 -20.37 10.20 4.03
N PHE A 61 -21.15 10.28 5.11
CA PHE A 61 -21.05 11.38 6.07
C PHE A 61 -19.74 11.38 6.85
N ILE A 62 -19.28 10.22 7.37
CA ILE A 62 -17.99 10.10 8.07
C ILE A 62 -16.87 10.64 7.18
N LYS A 63 -16.91 10.29 5.90
CA LYS A 63 -15.94 10.76 4.91
C LYS A 63 -16.03 12.27 4.68
N ALA A 64 -17.24 12.81 4.48
CA ALA A 64 -17.43 14.25 4.32
C ALA A 64 -16.94 15.04 5.54
N LYS A 65 -17.26 14.55 6.74
CA LYS A 65 -16.87 15.15 8.03
C LYS A 65 -15.37 15.08 8.29
N LYS A 66 -14.68 14.07 7.73
CA LYS A 66 -13.21 13.97 7.77
C LYS A 66 -12.55 14.99 6.85
N ALA A 67 -13.14 15.28 5.69
CA ALA A 67 -12.63 16.28 4.74
C ALA A 67 -12.93 17.71 5.20
N ASP A 68 -14.11 17.94 5.79
CA ASP A 68 -14.55 19.23 6.32
C ASP A 68 -15.30 19.00 7.64
N SER A 69 -14.71 19.46 8.74
CA SER A 69 -15.25 19.28 10.10
C SER A 69 -16.53 20.05 10.33
N THR A 70 -16.87 21.03 9.48
CA THR A 70 -18.07 21.86 9.63
C THR A 70 -19.33 21.14 9.12
N VAL A 71 -19.21 20.16 8.22
CA VAL A 71 -20.33 19.48 7.55
C VAL A 71 -21.38 18.95 8.54
N ALA A 72 -22.65 19.31 8.35
CA ALA A 72 -23.74 18.90 9.23
C ALA A 72 -24.64 17.83 8.59
N TRP A 73 -25.18 16.92 9.41
CA TRP A 73 -26.18 15.95 8.98
C TRP A 73 -27.57 16.59 8.93
N ALA A 74 -28.24 16.58 7.78
CA ALA A 74 -29.64 16.97 7.68
C ALA A 74 -30.57 15.74 7.80
N ASP A 75 -31.75 15.92 8.39
CA ASP A 75 -32.71 14.84 8.70
C ASP A 75 -33.18 14.00 7.49
N ASN A 76 -32.97 14.52 6.28
CA ASN A 76 -33.26 13.86 5.00
C ASN A 76 -32.08 13.02 4.48
N GLY A 77 -30.99 12.87 5.24
CA GLY A 77 -29.80 12.11 4.84
C GLY A 77 -28.89 12.85 3.86
N VAL A 78 -29.08 14.17 3.71
CA VAL A 78 -28.23 15.07 2.92
C VAL A 78 -27.23 15.75 3.86
N PHE A 79 -26.01 15.98 3.41
CA PHE A 79 -24.97 16.65 4.20
C PHE A 79 -24.69 18.02 3.63
N VAL A 80 -24.71 19.04 4.48
CA VAL A 80 -24.64 20.45 4.09
C VAL A 80 -23.40 21.08 4.71
N SER A 81 -22.59 21.77 3.90
CA SER A 81 -21.50 22.61 4.45
C SER A 81 -22.13 23.89 5.04
N PRO A 82 -21.90 24.20 6.32
CA PRO A 82 -22.55 25.34 7.00
C PRO A 82 -22.14 26.71 6.44
N GLU A 83 -20.96 26.83 5.83
CA GLU A 83 -20.46 28.13 5.37
C GLU A 83 -21.28 28.70 4.19
N ASN A 84 -21.85 27.85 3.34
CA ASN A 84 -22.55 28.27 2.12
C ASN A 84 -23.93 27.62 1.90
N GLY A 85 -24.38 26.74 2.80
CA GLY A 85 -25.63 26.00 2.62
C GLY A 85 -25.63 25.03 1.43
N ARG A 86 -24.45 24.78 0.83
CA ARG A 86 -24.28 23.90 -0.33
C ARG A 86 -24.39 22.44 0.10
N VAL A 87 -25.22 21.70 -0.63
CA VAL A 87 -25.34 20.25 -0.51
C VAL A 87 -24.10 19.60 -1.08
N ILE A 88 -23.37 18.82 -0.27
CA ILE A 88 -22.24 18.01 -0.75
C ILE A 88 -22.82 16.76 -1.41
N THR A 89 -22.55 16.59 -2.69
CA THR A 89 -23.06 15.47 -3.48
C THR A 89 -22.14 14.25 -3.38
N LYS A 90 -22.71 13.06 -3.57
CA LYS A 90 -21.94 11.81 -3.59
C LYS A 90 -20.84 11.80 -4.66
N SER A 91 -21.11 12.44 -5.81
CA SER A 91 -20.16 12.59 -6.92
C SER A 91 -18.95 13.44 -6.56
N GLU A 92 -19.11 14.49 -5.77
CA GLU A 92 -17.99 15.33 -5.32
C GLU A 92 -17.05 14.53 -4.40
N LEU A 93 -17.61 13.78 -3.46
CA LEU A 93 -16.85 12.89 -2.57
C LEU A 93 -16.12 11.78 -3.35
N GLU A 94 -16.74 11.19 -4.37
CA GLU A 94 -16.10 10.17 -5.21
C GLU A 94 -14.99 10.75 -6.10
N SER A 95 -15.07 12.03 -6.47
CA SER A 95 -14.04 12.70 -7.28
C SER A 95 -12.76 12.97 -6.49
N THR A 96 -12.88 13.40 -5.22
CA THR A 96 -11.72 13.66 -4.36
C THR A 96 -10.94 12.38 -4.05
N ASP A 97 -11.62 11.25 -3.89
CA ASP A 97 -10.95 9.95 -3.68
C ASP A 97 -10.16 9.51 -4.90
N LYS A 98 -10.66 9.77 -6.10
CA LYS A 98 -9.95 9.43 -7.33
C LYS A 98 -8.68 10.26 -7.50
N VAL A 99 -8.72 11.53 -7.10
CA VAL A 99 -7.54 12.40 -7.13
C VAL A 99 -6.49 11.91 -6.13
N LEU A 100 -6.90 11.68 -4.87
CA LEU A 100 -5.98 11.19 -3.82
C LEU A 100 -5.39 9.81 -4.14
N GLU A 101 -6.18 8.90 -4.70
CA GLU A 101 -5.67 7.58 -5.10
C GLU A 101 -4.71 7.69 -6.30
N ASN A 102 -4.98 8.59 -7.25
CA ASN A 102 -4.06 8.83 -8.36
C ASN A 102 -2.73 9.43 -7.90
N GLU A 103 -2.76 10.39 -6.96
CA GLU A 103 -1.55 10.97 -6.36
C GLU A 103 -0.72 9.89 -5.63
N ARG A 104 -1.38 9.05 -4.84
CA ARG A 104 -0.74 7.92 -4.14
C ARG A 104 -0.10 6.92 -5.11
N LEU A 105 -0.80 6.57 -6.19
CA LEU A 105 -0.28 5.67 -7.23
C LEU A 105 0.88 6.29 -8.01
N GLU A 106 0.89 7.62 -8.19
CA GLU A 106 1.99 8.34 -8.83
C GLU A 106 3.25 8.33 -7.95
N GLU A 107 3.10 8.59 -6.64
CA GLU A 107 4.20 8.44 -5.67
C GLU A 107 4.77 7.02 -5.62
N GLU A 108 3.90 5.99 -5.61
CA GLU A 108 4.33 4.59 -5.65
C GLU A 108 5.11 4.26 -6.94
N ARG A 109 4.65 4.78 -8.09
CA ARG A 109 5.33 4.58 -9.38
C ARG A 109 6.71 5.24 -9.40
N ASP A 110 6.82 6.44 -8.85
CA ASP A 110 8.08 7.17 -8.82
C ASP A 110 9.08 6.52 -7.86
N ASN A 111 8.61 6.03 -6.71
CA ASN A 111 9.42 5.21 -5.80
C ASN A 111 9.91 3.91 -6.46
N ALA A 112 9.04 3.22 -7.21
CA ALA A 112 9.42 2.00 -7.94
C ALA A 112 10.47 2.30 -9.02
N ARG A 113 10.36 3.43 -9.73
CA ARG A 113 11.37 3.86 -10.72
C ARG A 113 12.72 4.16 -10.08
N MET A 114 12.74 4.84 -8.92
CA MET A 114 13.97 5.10 -8.19
C MET A 114 14.63 3.79 -7.72
N ALA A 115 13.86 2.86 -7.16
CA ALA A 115 14.36 1.55 -6.74
C ALA A 115 14.96 0.75 -7.90
N ALA A 116 14.26 0.69 -9.05
CA ALA A 116 14.77 0.01 -10.24
C ALA A 116 16.09 0.61 -10.75
N THR A 117 16.21 1.94 -10.69
CA THR A 117 17.43 2.66 -11.09
C THR A 117 18.59 2.33 -10.14
N MET A 118 18.34 2.30 -8.83
CA MET A 118 19.36 1.91 -7.83
C MET A 118 19.82 0.47 -8.01
N TYR A 119 18.90 -0.48 -8.21
CA TYR A 119 19.26 -1.89 -8.40
C TYR A 119 20.09 -2.09 -9.67
N LYS A 120 19.75 -1.38 -10.76
CA LYS A 120 20.56 -1.41 -11.99
C LYS A 120 21.98 -0.89 -11.74
N GLN A 121 22.12 0.24 -11.06
CA GLN A 121 23.44 0.79 -10.72
C GLN A 121 24.27 -0.16 -9.84
N GLN A 122 23.64 -0.83 -8.87
CA GLN A 122 24.31 -1.83 -8.03
C GLN A 122 24.76 -3.04 -8.85
N ALA A 123 23.90 -3.56 -9.74
CA ALA A 123 24.23 -4.68 -10.61
C ALA A 123 25.37 -4.34 -11.58
N ASP A 124 25.35 -3.15 -12.19
CA ASP A 124 26.41 -2.67 -13.07
C ASP A 124 27.74 -2.51 -12.32
N THR A 125 27.70 -2.00 -11.09
CA THR A 125 28.89 -1.83 -10.24
C THR A 125 29.47 -3.18 -9.82
N LEU A 126 28.63 -4.13 -9.43
CA LEU A 126 29.04 -5.48 -9.05
C LEU A 126 29.65 -6.21 -10.26
N SER A 127 29.02 -6.11 -11.43
CA SER A 127 29.50 -6.73 -12.67
C SER A 127 30.88 -6.20 -13.04
N LYS A 128 31.08 -4.88 -13.05
CA LYS A 128 32.40 -4.27 -13.30
C LYS A 128 33.45 -4.69 -12.28
N THR A 129 33.06 -4.82 -11.01
CA THR A 129 33.98 -5.26 -9.94
C THR A 129 34.39 -6.70 -10.13
N LEU A 130 33.45 -7.58 -10.48
CA LEU A 130 33.71 -8.99 -10.78
C LEU A 130 34.60 -9.14 -12.02
N GLU A 131 34.32 -8.42 -13.11
CA GLU A 131 35.16 -8.43 -14.32
C GLU A 131 36.60 -8.00 -14.01
N LYS A 132 36.77 -6.91 -13.24
CA LYS A 132 38.09 -6.45 -12.83
C LYS A 132 38.82 -7.50 -12.00
N LYS A 133 38.15 -8.08 -11.00
CA LYS A 133 38.73 -9.12 -10.15
C LYS A 133 39.09 -10.37 -10.95
N LEU A 134 38.22 -10.81 -11.85
CA LEU A 134 38.48 -11.96 -12.71
C LEU A 134 39.70 -11.72 -13.61
N GLY A 135 39.85 -10.50 -14.14
CA GLY A 135 41.05 -10.09 -14.89
C GLY A 135 42.32 -10.10 -14.05
N GLU A 136 42.29 -9.54 -12.84
CA GLU A 136 43.44 -9.55 -11.90
C GLU A 136 43.88 -10.98 -11.53
N HIS A 137 42.93 -11.90 -11.40
CA HIS A 137 43.20 -13.30 -11.03
C HIS A 137 43.47 -14.20 -12.24
N HIS A 138 43.29 -13.72 -13.47
CA HIS A 138 43.41 -14.50 -14.70
C HIS A 138 44.83 -15.02 -14.91
N GLU A 139 45.85 -14.17 -14.76
CA GLU A 139 47.25 -14.58 -14.87
C GLU A 139 47.65 -15.56 -13.76
N MET A 140 47.18 -15.32 -12.53
CA MET A 140 47.44 -16.23 -11.40
C MET A 140 46.86 -17.62 -11.63
N PHE A 141 45.69 -17.70 -12.27
CA PHE A 141 45.05 -18.97 -12.62
C PHE A 141 45.88 -19.75 -13.66
N PHE A 142 46.40 -19.08 -14.70
CA PHE A 142 47.27 -19.73 -15.69
C PHE A 142 48.61 -20.16 -15.09
N VAL A 143 49.22 -19.34 -14.23
CA VAL A 143 50.45 -19.71 -13.51
C VAL A 143 50.22 -20.92 -12.58
N LEU A 144 49.09 -20.99 -11.90
CA LEU A 144 48.73 -22.16 -11.08
C LEU A 144 48.45 -23.40 -11.94
N LEU A 145 47.81 -23.24 -13.10
CA LEU A 145 47.61 -24.33 -14.05
C LEU A 145 48.94 -24.84 -14.59
N ASP A 146 49.86 -23.98 -15.02
CA ASP A 146 51.15 -24.41 -15.58
C ASP A 146 52.01 -25.23 -14.61
N ASN A 147 51.82 -25.05 -13.31
CA ASN A 147 52.50 -25.83 -12.28
C ASN A 147 51.82 -27.19 -11.97
N ILE A 148 50.68 -27.49 -12.59
CA ILE A 148 50.00 -28.78 -12.44
C ILE A 148 50.45 -29.72 -13.56
N PRO A 149 50.95 -30.94 -13.23
CA PRO A 149 51.26 -31.95 -14.25
C PRO A 149 50.03 -32.26 -15.12
N ASP A 150 50.22 -32.40 -16.43
CA ASP A 150 49.09 -32.49 -17.39
C ASP A 150 48.11 -33.64 -17.06
N ALA A 151 48.62 -34.76 -16.54
CA ALA A 151 47.79 -35.88 -16.08
C ALA A 151 46.81 -35.52 -14.94
N LYS A 152 47.12 -34.49 -14.13
CA LYS A 152 46.21 -33.94 -13.11
C LYS A 152 45.27 -32.89 -13.70
N LYS A 153 45.71 -32.08 -14.66
CA LYS A 153 44.85 -31.12 -15.39
C LYS A 153 43.69 -31.84 -16.08
N GLU A 154 43.99 -32.92 -16.83
CA GLU A 154 42.97 -33.71 -17.52
C GLU A 154 41.91 -34.28 -16.57
N ARG A 155 42.31 -34.75 -15.36
CA ARG A 155 41.35 -35.22 -14.35
C ARG A 155 40.46 -34.11 -13.80
N ILE A 156 41.01 -32.91 -13.64
CA ILE A 156 40.26 -31.76 -13.13
C ILE A 156 39.27 -31.27 -14.21
N ILE A 157 39.71 -31.16 -15.46
CA ILE A 157 38.85 -30.81 -16.60
C ILE A 157 37.72 -31.82 -16.76
N LYS A 158 38.02 -33.13 -16.73
CA LYS A 158 37.00 -34.18 -16.82
C LYS A 158 35.97 -34.10 -15.68
N LYS A 159 36.42 -33.88 -14.44
CA LYS A 159 35.51 -33.65 -13.29
C LYS A 159 34.63 -32.40 -13.47
N PHE A 160 35.17 -31.34 -14.06
CA PHE A 160 34.41 -30.12 -14.31
C PHE A 160 33.36 -30.34 -15.40
N GLU A 161 33.73 -30.95 -16.52
CA GLU A 161 32.80 -31.30 -17.61
C GLU A 161 31.68 -32.25 -17.15
N ASP A 162 32.02 -33.27 -16.35
CA ASP A 162 31.04 -34.22 -15.80
C ASP A 162 30.05 -33.53 -14.84
N ASN A 163 30.48 -32.45 -14.15
CA ASN A 163 29.63 -31.65 -13.26
C ASN A 163 28.88 -30.51 -13.97
N VAL A 164 29.32 -30.07 -15.16
CA VAL A 164 28.67 -29.03 -15.96
C VAL A 164 27.65 -29.61 -16.96
N ARG A 165 27.86 -30.83 -17.47
CA ARG A 165 26.89 -31.54 -18.34
C ARG A 165 25.46 -31.66 -17.78
N PRO A 166 25.23 -31.86 -16.46
CA PRO A 166 23.88 -31.88 -15.89
C PRO A 166 23.17 -30.52 -15.96
N ILE A 167 23.91 -29.41 -16.02
CA ILE A 167 23.35 -28.04 -16.03
C ILE A 167 22.87 -27.68 -17.45
N ASN A 168 23.60 -28.11 -18.49
CA ASN A 168 23.22 -27.86 -19.90
C ASN A 168 22.15 -28.82 -20.44
N ALA A 169 21.88 -29.95 -19.76
CA ALA A 169 20.77 -30.83 -20.13
C ALA A 169 19.40 -30.31 -19.66
N GLY A 170 19.36 -29.36 -18.72
CA GLY A 170 18.14 -28.73 -18.20
C GLY A 170 17.68 -27.48 -18.95
N PHE A 171 18.50 -26.92 -19.86
CA PHE A 171 18.14 -25.82 -20.76
C PHE A 171 17.89 -26.36 -22.19
N LYS A 172 16.96 -27.30 -22.33
CA LYS A 172 16.17 -27.38 -23.56
C LYS A 172 14.92 -26.56 -23.33
N GLU A 173 14.74 -25.52 -24.15
CA GLU A 173 13.60 -24.63 -24.18
C GLU A 173 12.29 -25.37 -23.91
N VAL A 174 11.58 -24.93 -22.87
CA VAL A 174 10.12 -25.05 -22.72
C VAL A 174 9.57 -23.64 -22.66
#